data_AF-A0A086WF98-F1
#
_entry.id   AF-A0A086WF98-F1
#
_cell.length_a   1.000
_cell.length_b   1.000
_cell.length_c   1.000
_cell.angle_alpha   90.00
_cell.angle_beta   90.00
_cell.angle_gamma   90.00
#
_symmetry.space_group_name_H-M   'P 1'
#
loop_
_entity.id
_entity.type
_entity.pdbx_description
1 polymer ?
#
loop_
_entity_poly.entity_id
_entity_poly.type
_entity_poly.pdbx_seq_one_letter_code
_entity_poly.pdbx_strand_id
1 'polypeptide(L)'
;ALCARLEAAALEATPATAGKLLREAAAEWAAIGPVPRAHEARIEKRYHAAVAAVQHHADVARRAAGLALAGAVRDKLRLIQALENAIVNPDAHTNPDDWRARWEALVPLEGGYEPVLHARFEAALGALEGDRAEDRADYARQLEANRERLLHDLLRLEIAAGIDSGAEFARERLKLQVEVLQSSLKSGHRAGPGPGQGGAARGVHELLALPALADARTETRIEHLLTRYAKDGR
;
A
#
# COMPACT_ATOMS: atom_id res chain seq x y z
N ALA A 1 -0.13 -23.19 -32.95
CA ALA A 1 0.22 -21.76 -33.03
C ALA A 1 -0.19 -21.00 -31.76
N LEU A 2 -1.47 -21.05 -31.35
CA LEU A 2 -1.98 -20.32 -30.18
C LEU A 2 -1.18 -20.53 -28.88
N CYS A 3 -0.96 -21.78 -28.45
CA CYS A 3 -0.23 -22.05 -27.20
C CYS A 3 1.21 -21.51 -27.22
N ALA A 4 1.92 -21.68 -28.35
CA ALA A 4 3.28 -21.13 -28.51
C ALA A 4 3.30 -19.59 -28.44
N ARG A 5 2.29 -18.92 -28.98
CA ARG A 5 2.16 -17.46 -28.90
C ARG A 5 1.88 -16.99 -27.47
N LEU A 6 1.00 -17.70 -26.75
CA LEU A 6 0.73 -17.42 -25.33
C LEU A 6 1.97 -17.64 -24.46
N GLU A 7 2.69 -18.74 -24.69
CA GLU A 7 3.95 -19.06 -23.99
C GLU A 7 5.00 -17.95 -24.20
N ALA A 8 5.16 -17.46 -25.43
CA ALA A 8 6.07 -16.35 -25.73
C ALA A 8 5.59 -15.02 -25.11
N ALA A 9 4.29 -14.74 -25.17
CA ALA A 9 3.71 -13.52 -24.61
C ALA A 9 3.68 -13.51 -23.08
N ALA A 10 3.74 -14.67 -22.43
CA ALA A 10 3.71 -14.77 -20.97
C ALA A 10 4.87 -14.02 -20.30
N LEU A 11 6.07 -14.07 -20.88
CA LEU A 11 7.27 -13.42 -20.31
C LEU A 11 7.12 -11.90 -20.18
N GLU A 12 6.41 -11.30 -21.12
CA GLU A 12 6.17 -9.85 -21.20
C GLU A 12 4.76 -9.46 -20.69
N ALA A 13 4.02 -10.41 -20.11
CA ALA A 13 2.67 -10.17 -19.64
C ALA A 13 2.69 -9.25 -18.41
N THR A 14 2.02 -8.10 -18.53
CA THR A 14 1.80 -7.16 -17.43
C THR A 14 0.33 -7.23 -16.98
N PRO A 15 -0.02 -6.72 -15.80
CA PRO A 15 -1.41 -6.64 -15.36
C PRO A 15 -2.32 -5.92 -16.36
N ALA A 16 -1.79 -4.92 -17.05
CA ALA A 16 -2.53 -4.13 -18.05
C ALA A 16 -2.78 -4.91 -19.36
N THR A 17 -1.82 -5.75 -19.79
CA THR A 17 -1.91 -6.47 -21.08
C THR A 17 -2.54 -7.85 -20.95
N ALA A 18 -2.37 -8.51 -19.81
CA ALA A 18 -2.80 -9.89 -19.58
C ALA A 18 -4.31 -10.09 -19.79
N GLY A 19 -5.14 -9.16 -19.32
CA GLY A 19 -6.60 -9.27 -19.49
C GLY A 19 -7.04 -9.29 -20.95
N LYS A 20 -6.40 -8.49 -21.81
CA LYS A 20 -6.67 -8.49 -23.27
C LYS A 20 -6.16 -9.79 -23.91
N LEU A 21 -4.91 -10.16 -23.62
CA LEU A 21 -4.28 -11.38 -24.14
C LEU A 21 -5.09 -12.65 -23.85
N LEU A 22 -5.59 -12.78 -22.62
CA LEU A 22 -6.38 -13.93 -22.19
C LEU A 22 -7.76 -13.98 -22.87
N ARG A 23 -8.42 -12.84 -23.06
CA ARG A 23 -9.71 -12.78 -23.77
C ARG A 23 -9.56 -13.14 -25.25
N GLU A 24 -8.56 -12.60 -25.92
CA GLU A 24 -8.26 -12.92 -27.32
C GLU A 24 -7.93 -14.40 -27.48
N ALA A 25 -7.09 -14.95 -26.59
CA ALA A 25 -6.75 -16.36 -26.62
C ALA A 25 -7.94 -17.28 -26.35
N ALA A 26 -8.86 -16.90 -25.46
CA ALA A 26 -10.09 -17.66 -25.21
C ALA A 26 -11.01 -17.67 -26.45
N ALA A 27 -11.14 -16.52 -27.13
CA ALA A 27 -11.91 -16.44 -28.37
C ALA A 27 -11.29 -17.28 -29.49
N GLU A 28 -9.96 -17.21 -29.66
CA GLU A 28 -9.25 -18.04 -30.64
C GLU A 28 -9.35 -19.53 -30.31
N TRP A 29 -9.24 -19.92 -29.03
CA TRP A 29 -9.41 -21.30 -28.59
C TRP A 29 -10.79 -21.85 -28.91
N ALA A 30 -11.85 -21.06 -28.67
CA ALA A 30 -13.22 -21.43 -29.00
C ALA A 30 -13.49 -21.52 -30.52
N ALA A 31 -12.75 -20.76 -31.34
CA ALA A 31 -12.84 -20.79 -32.79
C ALA A 31 -12.06 -21.97 -33.42
N ILE A 32 -11.15 -22.61 -32.67
CA ILE A 32 -10.45 -23.81 -33.14
C ILE A 32 -11.47 -24.95 -33.21
N GLY A 33 -11.62 -25.51 -34.42
CA GLY A 33 -12.49 -26.66 -34.68
C GLY A 33 -12.04 -27.95 -33.97
N PRO A 34 -12.80 -29.04 -34.13
CA PRO A 34 -12.54 -30.30 -33.43
C PRO A 34 -11.13 -30.84 -33.69
N VAL A 35 -10.47 -31.24 -32.61
CA VAL A 35 -9.09 -31.75 -32.63
C VAL A 35 -9.12 -33.29 -32.58
N PRO A 36 -8.19 -34.01 -33.22
CA PRO A 36 -8.15 -35.46 -33.13
C PRO A 36 -8.09 -35.95 -31.68
N ARG A 37 -8.97 -36.88 -31.30
CA ARG A 37 -9.08 -37.42 -29.91
C ARG A 37 -7.76 -37.92 -29.33
N ALA A 38 -6.87 -38.44 -30.17
CA ALA A 38 -5.54 -38.91 -29.76
C ALA A 38 -4.62 -37.79 -29.22
N HIS A 39 -4.92 -36.52 -29.50
CA HIS A 39 -4.10 -35.37 -29.12
C HIS A 39 -4.85 -34.32 -28.31
N GLU A 40 -6.18 -34.41 -28.23
CA GLU A 40 -7.08 -33.48 -27.55
C GLU A 40 -6.61 -33.15 -26.13
N ALA A 41 -6.49 -34.16 -25.26
CA ALA A 41 -6.07 -33.96 -23.86
C ALA A 41 -4.68 -33.30 -23.73
N ARG A 42 -3.75 -33.59 -24.65
CA ARG A 42 -2.41 -32.99 -24.64
C ARG A 42 -2.48 -31.51 -25.02
N ILE A 43 -3.31 -31.16 -25.99
CA ILE A 43 -3.43 -29.80 -26.51
C ILE A 43 -4.21 -28.92 -25.51
N GLU A 44 -5.28 -29.45 -24.93
CA GLU A 44 -6.03 -28.80 -23.85
C GLU A 44 -5.13 -28.51 -22.64
N LYS A 45 -4.37 -29.50 -22.18
CA LYS A 45 -3.39 -29.32 -21.10
C LYS A 45 -2.38 -28.23 -21.43
N ARG A 46 -1.85 -28.20 -22.66
CA ARG A 46 -0.88 -27.18 -23.08
C ARG A 46 -1.50 -25.78 -23.10
N TYR A 47 -2.74 -25.66 -23.59
CA TYR A 47 -3.45 -24.39 -23.60
C TYR A 47 -3.67 -23.85 -22.18
N HIS A 48 -4.18 -24.67 -21.26
CA HIS A 48 -4.37 -24.24 -19.87
C HIS A 48 -3.05 -23.91 -19.18
N ALA A 49 -1.97 -24.65 -19.46
CA ALA A 49 -0.64 -24.30 -18.95
C ALA A 49 -0.15 -22.94 -19.48
N ALA A 50 -0.38 -22.64 -20.76
CA ALA A 50 -0.02 -21.36 -21.36
C ALA A 50 -0.85 -20.18 -20.78
N VAL A 51 -2.15 -20.39 -20.56
CA VAL A 51 -3.02 -19.43 -19.86
C VAL A 51 -2.52 -19.17 -18.43
N ALA A 52 -2.21 -20.24 -17.70
CA ALA A 52 -1.69 -20.14 -16.34
C ALA A 52 -0.34 -19.40 -16.29
N ALA A 53 0.52 -19.59 -17.29
CA ALA A 53 1.79 -18.86 -17.39
C ALA A 53 1.55 -17.35 -17.55
N VAL A 54 0.67 -16.92 -18.45
CA VAL A 54 0.33 -15.49 -18.61
C VAL A 54 -0.22 -14.89 -17.32
N GLN A 55 -1.13 -15.60 -16.64
CA GLN A 55 -1.68 -15.16 -15.35
C GLN A 55 -0.58 -15.05 -14.29
N HIS A 56 0.30 -16.04 -14.20
CA HIS A 56 1.40 -16.07 -13.24
C HIS A 56 2.35 -14.89 -13.42
N HIS A 57 2.79 -14.63 -14.66
CA HIS A 57 3.69 -13.51 -14.95
C HIS A 57 3.05 -12.16 -14.64
N ALA A 58 1.79 -11.97 -15.01
CA ALA A 58 1.05 -10.76 -14.67
C ALA A 58 0.93 -10.55 -13.16
N ASP A 59 0.68 -11.61 -12.39
CA ASP A 59 0.61 -11.55 -10.93
C ASP A 59 1.97 -11.28 -10.29
N VAL A 60 3.06 -11.85 -10.82
CA VAL A 60 4.43 -11.54 -10.37
C VAL A 60 4.76 -10.08 -10.64
N ALA A 61 4.49 -9.59 -11.84
CA ALA A 61 4.69 -8.19 -12.22
C ALA A 61 3.87 -7.24 -11.32
N ARG A 62 2.60 -7.57 -11.03
CA ARG A 62 1.75 -6.81 -10.10
C ARG A 62 2.37 -6.70 -8.71
N ARG A 63 2.80 -7.83 -8.14
CA ARG A 63 3.40 -7.86 -6.80
C ARG A 63 4.72 -7.09 -6.76
N ALA A 64 5.55 -7.22 -7.79
CA ALA A 64 6.81 -6.47 -7.89
C ALA A 64 6.57 -4.96 -7.94
N ALA A 65 5.62 -4.51 -8.77
CA ALA A 65 5.23 -3.10 -8.86
C ALA A 65 4.66 -2.58 -7.52
N GLY A 66 3.80 -3.36 -6.86
CA GLY A 66 3.27 -3.00 -5.54
C GLY A 66 4.35 -2.85 -4.48
N LEU A 67 5.34 -3.76 -4.43
CA LEU A 67 6.46 -3.67 -3.51
C LEU A 67 7.36 -2.47 -3.80
N ALA A 68 7.60 -2.15 -5.07
CA ALA A 68 8.37 -0.97 -5.46
C ALA A 68 7.65 0.33 -5.01
N LEU A 69 6.34 0.42 -5.23
CA LEU A 69 5.53 1.55 -4.76
C LEU A 69 5.56 1.67 -3.23
N ALA A 70 5.40 0.56 -2.49
CA ALA A 70 5.50 0.58 -1.02
C ALA A 70 6.88 1.06 -0.53
N GLY A 71 7.96 0.67 -1.23
CA GLY A 71 9.31 1.17 -0.95
C GLY A 71 9.42 2.68 -1.16
N ALA A 72 8.92 3.20 -2.27
CA ALA A 72 8.94 4.63 -2.57
C ALA A 72 8.08 5.45 -1.57
N VAL A 73 6.90 4.94 -1.20
CA VAL A 73 6.03 5.54 -0.16
C VAL A 73 6.77 5.60 1.18
N ARG A 74 7.42 4.51 1.58
CA ARG A 74 8.24 4.48 2.81
C ARG A 74 9.34 5.54 2.77
N ASP A 75 10.07 5.65 1.66
CA ASP A 75 11.23 6.55 1.57
C ASP A 75 10.79 8.03 1.72
N LYS A 76 9.68 8.43 1.08
CA LYS A 76 9.07 9.76 1.31
C LYS A 76 8.55 9.94 2.73
N LEU A 77 7.90 8.93 3.31
CA LEU A 77 7.41 9.00 4.69
C LEU A 77 8.57 9.19 5.70
N ARG A 78 9.67 8.44 5.53
CA ARG A 78 10.87 8.58 6.38
C ARG A 78 11.49 9.96 6.27
N LEU A 79 11.51 10.55 5.07
CA LEU A 79 11.99 11.93 4.90
C LEU A 79 11.13 12.92 5.69
N ILE A 80 9.79 12.77 5.62
CA ILE A 80 8.85 13.60 6.38
C ILE A 80 9.06 13.42 7.88
N GLN A 81 9.14 12.18 8.37
CA GLN A 81 9.34 11.88 9.79
C GLN A 81 10.69 12.44 10.30
N ALA A 82 11.74 12.41 9.48
CA ALA A 82 13.01 13.03 9.81
C ALA A 82 12.91 14.56 9.90
N LEU A 83 12.15 15.19 9.02
CA LEU A 83 11.86 16.64 9.08
C LEU A 83 11.05 16.98 10.33
N GLU A 84 9.99 16.23 10.63
CA GLU A 84 9.17 16.39 11.84
C GLU A 84 10.01 16.25 13.12
N ASN A 85 10.92 15.27 13.17
CA ASN A 85 11.87 15.13 14.27
C ASN A 85 12.83 16.32 14.36
N ALA A 86 13.29 16.88 13.23
CA ALA A 86 14.14 18.07 13.24
C ALA A 86 13.41 19.31 13.80
N ILE A 87 12.12 19.47 13.49
CA ILE A 87 11.29 20.58 14.01
C ILE A 87 11.18 20.53 15.54
N VAL A 88 11.09 19.33 16.11
CA VAL A 88 10.96 19.12 17.56
C VAL A 88 12.32 19.18 18.29
N ASN A 89 13.42 19.11 17.55
CA ASN A 89 14.78 19.21 18.08
C ASN A 89 15.37 20.60 17.81
N PRO A 90 15.25 21.57 18.74
CA PRO A 90 15.65 22.97 18.52
C PRO A 90 17.15 23.15 18.24
N ASP A 91 17.99 22.19 18.65
CA ASP A 91 19.44 22.21 18.40
C ASP A 91 19.82 21.70 17.00
N ALA A 92 18.87 21.10 16.27
CA ALA A 92 19.11 20.61 14.92
C ALA A 92 19.05 21.77 13.92
N HIS A 93 20.18 22.43 13.67
CA HIS A 93 20.26 23.41 12.59
C HIS A 93 19.93 22.73 11.26
N THR A 94 18.83 23.13 10.63
CA THR A 94 18.35 22.54 9.39
C THR A 94 17.98 23.62 8.38
N ASN A 95 18.52 23.50 7.17
CA ASN A 95 18.21 24.38 6.05
C ASN A 95 16.97 23.85 5.31
N PRO A 96 15.90 24.65 5.14
CA PRO A 96 14.72 24.27 4.35
C PRO A 96 15.03 23.80 2.93
N ASP A 97 16.01 24.43 2.25
CA ASP A 97 16.36 24.08 0.87
C ASP A 97 16.92 22.66 0.75
N ASP A 98 17.62 22.18 1.80
CA ASP A 98 18.16 20.81 1.82
C ASP A 98 17.03 19.78 1.86
N TRP A 99 15.94 20.08 2.56
CA TRP A 99 14.75 19.21 2.62
C TRP A 99 14.02 19.18 1.29
N ARG A 100 13.85 20.33 0.63
CA ARG A 100 13.28 20.40 -0.73
C ARG A 100 14.12 19.59 -1.71
N ALA A 101 15.44 19.75 -1.71
CA ALA A 101 16.33 19.00 -2.60
C ALA A 101 16.25 17.49 -2.37
N ARG A 102 16.15 17.04 -1.10
CA ARG A 102 15.95 15.61 -0.77
C ARG A 102 14.60 15.10 -1.25
N TRP A 103 13.54 15.90 -1.13
CA TRP A 103 12.20 15.54 -1.60
C TRP A 103 12.17 15.36 -3.13
N GLU A 104 12.74 16.31 -3.87
CA GLU A 104 12.83 16.27 -5.33
C GLU A 104 13.69 15.12 -5.87
N ALA A 105 14.65 14.64 -5.09
CA ALA A 105 15.47 13.48 -5.45
C ALA A 105 14.71 12.14 -5.30
N LEU A 106 13.56 12.10 -4.63
CA LEU A 106 12.76 10.89 -4.45
C LEU A 106 11.84 10.61 -5.64
N VAL A 107 11.54 9.33 -5.85
CA VAL A 107 10.67 8.88 -6.93
C VAL A 107 9.25 9.44 -6.71
N PRO A 108 8.62 10.08 -7.72
CA PRO A 108 7.22 10.50 -7.65
C PRO A 108 6.28 9.30 -7.46
N LEU A 109 5.26 9.47 -6.64
CA LEU A 109 4.33 8.39 -6.30
C LEU A 109 3.07 8.42 -7.18
N GLU A 110 2.56 7.23 -7.47
CA GLU A 110 1.24 7.04 -8.08
C GLU A 110 0.19 6.69 -7.02
N GLY A 111 -1.02 6.29 -7.43
CA GLY A 111 -2.03 5.74 -6.52
C GLY A 111 -2.66 6.73 -5.54
N GLY A 112 -2.40 8.03 -5.68
CA GLY A 112 -2.91 9.06 -4.78
C GLY A 112 -2.09 9.27 -3.50
N TYR A 113 -0.95 8.59 -3.36
CA TYR A 113 -0.04 8.80 -2.23
C TYR A 113 0.72 10.14 -2.29
N GLU A 114 1.10 10.58 -3.50
CA GLU A 114 1.86 11.82 -3.69
C GLU A 114 1.18 13.06 -3.08
N PRO A 115 -0.08 13.40 -3.40
CA PRO A 115 -0.72 14.59 -2.83
C PRO A 115 -0.86 14.50 -1.30
N VAL A 116 -1.04 13.31 -0.75
CA VAL A 116 -1.16 13.08 0.70
C VAL A 116 0.16 13.38 1.41
N LEU A 117 1.25 12.77 0.95
CA LEU A 117 2.56 12.96 1.57
C LEU A 117 3.13 14.35 1.29
N HIS A 118 2.92 14.88 0.09
CA HIS A 118 3.35 16.24 -0.27
C HIS A 118 2.69 17.30 0.62
N ALA A 119 1.38 17.20 0.87
CA ALA A 119 0.69 18.15 1.75
C ALA A 119 1.25 18.12 3.18
N ARG A 120 1.55 16.93 3.70
CA ARG A 120 2.17 16.77 5.03
C ARG A 120 3.60 17.34 5.05
N PHE A 121 4.38 17.07 4.00
CA PHE A 121 5.73 17.59 3.83
C PHE A 121 5.76 19.12 3.80
N GLU A 122 4.94 19.75 2.96
CA GLU A 122 4.87 21.21 2.87
C GLU A 122 4.38 21.86 4.17
N ALA A 123 3.47 21.22 4.91
CA ALA A 123 3.04 21.70 6.22
C ALA A 123 4.19 21.68 7.24
N ALA A 124 4.97 20.60 7.27
CA ALA A 124 6.16 20.51 8.13
C ALA A 124 7.23 21.54 7.71
N LEU A 125 7.46 21.69 6.40
CA LEU A 125 8.45 22.60 5.86
C LEU A 125 8.08 24.07 6.12
N GLY A 126 6.80 24.43 5.97
CA GLY A 126 6.30 25.76 6.32
C GLY A 126 6.44 26.07 7.81
N ALA A 127 6.28 25.07 8.69
CA ALA A 127 6.56 25.24 10.11
C ALA A 127 8.06 25.46 10.38
N LEU A 128 8.95 24.78 9.65
CA LEU A 128 10.41 24.96 9.77
C LEU A 128 10.86 26.34 9.27
N GLU A 129 10.29 26.82 8.16
CA GLU A 129 10.59 28.11 7.52
C GLU A 129 10.02 29.30 8.30
N GLY A 130 8.98 29.09 9.11
CA GLY A 130 8.36 30.14 9.91
C GLY A 130 9.36 30.88 10.80
N ASP A 131 9.47 32.20 10.60
CA ASP A 131 10.31 33.09 11.41
C ASP A 131 9.88 33.13 12.89
N ARG A 132 8.65 32.73 13.19
CA ARG A 132 8.11 32.69 14.55
C ARG A 132 8.41 31.34 15.18
N ALA A 133 9.08 31.36 16.33
CA ALA A 133 9.24 30.17 17.18
C ALA A 133 7.89 29.50 17.53
N GLU A 134 6.80 30.28 17.51
CA GLU A 134 5.43 29.80 17.72
C GLU A 134 4.97 28.82 16.63
N ASP A 135 5.31 29.03 15.35
CA ASP A 135 4.86 28.14 14.26
C ASP A 135 5.44 26.73 14.41
N ARG A 136 6.74 26.64 14.77
CA ARG A 136 7.41 25.37 15.11
C ARG A 136 6.79 24.73 16.35
N ALA A 137 6.54 25.51 17.39
CA ALA A 137 5.95 25.00 18.63
C ALA A 137 4.52 24.48 18.42
N ASP A 138 3.73 25.14 17.57
CA ASP A 138 2.34 24.77 17.26
C ASP A 138 2.30 23.45 16.50
N TYR A 139 3.16 23.33 15.48
CA TYR A 139 3.30 22.08 14.73
C TYR A 139 3.80 20.93 15.63
N ALA A 140 4.79 21.18 16.48
CA ALA A 140 5.26 20.20 17.46
C ALA A 140 4.14 19.71 18.41
N ARG A 141 3.29 20.62 18.90
CA ARG A 141 2.13 20.25 19.73
C ARG A 141 1.11 19.43 18.95
N GLN A 142 0.89 19.74 17.66
CA GLN A 142 0.02 18.95 16.79
C GLN A 142 0.56 17.52 16.61
N LEU A 143 1.87 17.38 16.39
CA LEU A 143 2.50 16.07 16.24
C LEU A 143 2.30 15.21 17.50
N GLU A 144 2.48 15.79 18.69
CA GLU A 144 2.29 15.07 19.96
C GLU A 144 0.82 14.68 20.17
N ALA A 145 -0.12 15.61 19.91
CA ALA A 145 -1.55 15.37 20.08
C ALA A 145 -2.09 14.24 19.17
N ASN A 146 -1.45 13.99 18.03
CA ASN A 146 -1.87 12.97 17.08
C ASN A 146 -1.27 11.58 17.35
N ARG A 147 -0.35 11.41 18.31
CA ARG A 147 0.34 10.12 18.54
C ARG A 147 -0.61 8.99 18.92
N GLU A 148 -1.54 9.26 19.84
CA GLU A 148 -2.52 8.25 20.26
C GLU A 148 -3.43 7.83 19.09
N ARG A 149 -3.86 8.81 18.27
CA ARG A 149 -4.66 8.54 17.08
C ARG A 149 -3.87 7.72 16.06
N LEU A 150 -2.61 8.06 15.81
CA LEU A 150 -1.74 7.29 14.90
C LEU A 150 -1.65 5.83 15.33
N LEU A 151 -1.36 5.58 16.62
CA LEU A 151 -1.21 4.23 17.16
C LEU A 151 -2.51 3.42 17.05
N HIS A 152 -3.63 4.05 17.37
CA HIS A 152 -4.95 3.45 17.26
C HIS A 152 -5.32 3.11 15.81
N ASP A 153 -5.14 4.05 14.88
CA ASP A 153 -5.47 3.85 13.46
C ASP A 153 -4.55 2.79 12.82
N LEU A 154 -3.26 2.79 13.18
CA LEU A 154 -2.30 1.75 12.79
C LEU A 154 -2.74 0.37 13.29
N LEU A 155 -3.10 0.24 14.57
CA LEU A 155 -3.54 -1.02 15.14
C LEU A 155 -4.80 -1.56 14.44
N ARG A 156 -5.76 -0.68 14.11
CA ARG A 156 -6.95 -1.07 13.35
C ARG A 156 -6.60 -1.60 11.96
N LEU A 157 -5.68 -0.96 11.26
CA LEU A 157 -5.22 -1.39 9.94
C LEU A 157 -4.43 -2.71 10.00
N GLU A 158 -3.62 -2.92 11.04
CA GLU A 158 -2.90 -4.18 11.31
C GLU A 158 -3.87 -5.34 11.56
N ILE A 159 -4.92 -5.13 12.38
CA ILE A 159 -5.98 -6.12 12.62
C ILE A 159 -6.68 -6.48 11.31
N ALA A 160 -7.06 -5.47 10.52
CA ALA A 160 -7.73 -5.67 9.23
C ALA A 160 -6.83 -6.39 8.21
N ALA A 161 -5.51 -6.26 8.32
CA ALA A 161 -4.54 -6.96 7.48
C ALA A 161 -4.06 -8.30 8.04
N GLY A 162 -4.52 -8.70 9.22
CA GLY A 162 -4.09 -9.91 9.92
C GLY A 162 -2.61 -9.90 10.30
N ILE A 163 -2.02 -8.71 10.47
CA ILE A 163 -0.64 -8.54 10.95
C ILE A 163 -0.61 -8.77 12.46
N ASP A 164 0.43 -9.41 12.99
CA ASP A 164 0.67 -9.46 14.43
C ASP A 164 1.28 -8.13 14.90
N SER A 165 0.58 -7.45 15.80
CA SER A 165 1.00 -6.16 16.36
C SER A 165 2.02 -6.31 17.49
N GLY A 166 2.16 -7.52 18.05
CA GLY A 166 3.01 -7.80 19.22
C GLY A 166 2.23 -7.84 20.54
N ALA A 167 2.86 -8.45 21.56
CA ALA A 167 2.20 -8.82 22.82
C ALA A 167 1.69 -7.63 23.65
N GLU A 168 2.33 -6.47 23.57
CA GLU A 168 1.91 -5.27 24.35
C GLU A 168 0.54 -4.72 23.89
N PHE A 169 0.21 -4.87 22.60
CA PHE A 169 -1.05 -4.42 22.02
C PHE A 169 -2.13 -5.50 22.12
N ALA A 170 -1.85 -6.68 22.69
CA ALA A 170 -2.79 -7.79 22.72
C ALA A 170 -4.14 -7.41 23.39
N ARG A 171 -4.10 -6.58 24.45
CA ARG A 171 -5.30 -6.11 25.15
C ARG A 171 -6.12 -5.15 24.28
N GLU A 172 -5.48 -4.15 23.71
CA GLU A 172 -6.14 -3.14 22.86
C GLU A 172 -6.67 -3.77 21.58
N ARG A 173 -5.90 -4.68 20.99
CA ARG A 173 -6.29 -5.48 19.83
C ARG A 173 -7.56 -6.28 20.10
N LEU A 174 -7.61 -6.99 21.23
CA LEU A 174 -8.79 -7.77 21.62
C LEU A 174 -10.00 -6.84 21.81
N LYS A 175 -9.81 -5.69 22.47
CA LYS A 175 -10.88 -4.69 22.64
C LYS A 175 -11.45 -4.24 21.29
N LEU A 176 -10.60 -3.84 20.35
CA LEU A 176 -11.02 -3.41 19.01
C LEU A 176 -11.71 -4.52 18.22
N GLN A 177 -11.21 -5.76 18.30
CA GLN A 177 -11.84 -6.91 17.66
C GLN A 177 -13.23 -7.18 18.23
N VAL A 178 -13.41 -7.08 19.55
CA VAL A 178 -14.72 -7.22 20.19
C VAL A 178 -15.66 -6.09 19.78
N GLU A 179 -15.20 -4.84 19.73
CA GLU A 179 -16.02 -3.71 19.28
C GLU A 179 -16.51 -3.89 17.85
N VAL A 180 -15.65 -4.34 16.93
CA VAL A 180 -16.04 -4.65 15.54
C VAL A 180 -17.11 -5.75 15.52
N LEU A 181 -16.93 -6.83 16.27
CA LEU A 181 -17.91 -7.92 16.36
C LEU A 181 -19.24 -7.45 16.98
N GLN A 182 -19.21 -6.64 18.03
CA GLN A 182 -20.41 -6.09 18.65
C GLN A 182 -21.15 -5.16 17.69
N SER A 183 -20.41 -4.33 16.94
CA SER A 183 -20.99 -3.45 15.93
C SER A 183 -21.61 -4.22 14.76
N SER A 184 -21.00 -5.34 14.33
CA SER A 184 -21.53 -6.18 13.26
C SER A 184 -22.77 -6.98 13.69
N LEU A 185 -22.80 -7.45 14.95
CA LEU A 185 -23.96 -8.10 15.55
C LEU A 185 -25.13 -7.12 15.74
N LYS A 186 -24.84 -5.89 16.21
CA LYS A 186 -25.85 -4.84 16.43
C LYS A 186 -26.42 -4.28 15.12
N SER A 187 -25.62 -4.27 14.05
CA SER A 187 -26.04 -3.81 12.72
C SER A 187 -26.80 -4.86 11.91
N GLY A 188 -27.10 -6.03 12.47
CA GLY A 188 -28.09 -6.97 11.95
C GLY A 188 -27.92 -7.31 10.48
N HIS A 189 -27.06 -8.30 10.18
CA HIS A 189 -27.11 -9.06 8.93
C HIS A 189 -26.96 -8.30 7.59
N ARG A 190 -26.36 -7.10 7.54
CA ARG A 190 -25.69 -6.65 6.31
C ARG A 190 -24.27 -7.20 6.25
N ALA A 191 -24.14 -8.49 5.93
CA ALA A 191 -22.92 -9.02 5.34
C ALA A 191 -22.77 -8.47 3.90
N GLY A 192 -22.49 -7.17 3.78
CA GLY A 192 -21.73 -6.64 2.65
C GLY A 192 -20.24 -6.85 2.94
N PRO A 193 -19.38 -6.89 1.91
CA PRO A 193 -17.99 -7.28 2.08
C PRO A 193 -17.36 -6.40 3.17
N GLY A 194 -16.66 -7.03 4.13
CA GLY A 194 -15.81 -6.33 5.10
C GLY A 194 -14.95 -5.29 4.40
N PRO A 195 -14.45 -4.24 5.10
CA PRO A 195 -13.98 -3.00 4.51
C PRO A 195 -13.37 -3.26 3.14
N GLY A 196 -14.14 -2.94 2.09
CA GLY A 196 -13.75 -3.32 0.73
C GLY A 196 -12.33 -2.80 0.46
N GLN A 197 -11.62 -3.33 -0.54
CA GLN A 197 -10.24 -2.90 -0.85
C GLN A 197 -10.09 -1.37 -0.82
N GLY A 198 -11.09 -0.61 -1.30
CA GLY A 198 -11.11 0.86 -1.22
C GLY A 198 -11.18 1.48 0.19
N GLY A 199 -11.82 0.83 1.17
CA GLY A 199 -11.85 1.31 2.56
C GLY A 199 -10.51 1.10 3.28
N ALA A 200 -9.83 0.00 2.98
CA ALA A 200 -8.52 -0.30 3.53
C ALA A 200 -7.44 0.63 2.93
N ALA A 201 -7.44 0.84 1.61
CA ALA A 201 -6.58 1.81 0.93
C ALA A 201 -6.80 3.24 1.43
N ARG A 202 -8.06 3.66 1.61
CA ARG A 202 -8.39 4.96 2.21
C ARG A 202 -7.84 5.10 3.63
N GLY A 203 -7.97 4.07 4.46
CA GLY A 203 -7.43 4.10 5.82
C GLY A 203 -5.91 4.24 5.85
N VAL A 204 -5.19 3.60 4.92
CA VAL A 204 -3.74 3.80 4.77
C VAL A 204 -3.42 5.25 4.37
N HIS A 205 -4.15 5.84 3.42
CA HIS A 205 -3.95 7.25 3.06
C HIS A 205 -4.20 8.18 4.26
N GLU A 206 -5.26 7.94 5.03
CA GLU A 206 -5.58 8.74 6.22
C GLU A 206 -4.49 8.60 7.30
N LEU A 207 -3.93 7.39 7.49
CA LEU A 207 -2.80 7.17 8.39
C LEU A 207 -1.55 7.94 7.95
N LEU A 208 -1.20 7.87 6.66
CA LEU A 208 -0.02 8.54 6.11
C LEU A 208 -0.16 10.07 6.14
N ALA A 209 -1.38 10.57 5.96
CA ALA A 209 -1.70 12.00 6.04
C ALA A 209 -1.54 12.58 7.45
N LEU A 210 -1.59 11.76 8.50
CA LEU A 210 -1.62 12.20 9.89
C LEU A 210 -0.21 12.60 10.37
N PRO A 211 0.08 13.90 10.62
CA PRO A 211 1.35 14.32 11.19
C PRO A 211 1.40 13.89 12.66
N ALA A 212 2.36 13.04 13.02
CA ALA A 212 2.52 12.53 14.38
C ALA A 212 3.95 12.07 14.64
N LEU A 213 4.46 12.34 15.85
CA LEU A 213 5.76 11.83 16.30
C LEU A 213 5.70 10.31 16.51
N ALA A 214 6.29 9.58 15.57
CA ALA A 214 6.45 8.13 15.67
C ALA A 214 7.82 7.80 16.27
N ASP A 215 7.87 6.78 17.14
CA ASP A 215 9.15 6.16 17.50
C ASP A 215 9.58 5.17 16.42
N ALA A 216 10.86 4.77 16.45
CA ALA A 216 11.43 3.85 15.45
C ALA A 216 10.64 2.53 15.31
N ARG A 217 9.98 2.10 16.39
CA ARG A 217 9.14 0.91 16.39
C ARG A 217 7.84 1.12 15.63
N THR A 218 7.17 2.23 15.87
CA THR A 218 5.94 2.62 15.17
C THR A 218 6.21 2.84 13.69
N GLU A 219 7.33 3.46 13.34
CA GLU A 219 7.80 3.58 11.96
C GLU A 219 7.95 2.19 11.30
N THR A 220 8.64 1.27 11.95
CA THR A 220 8.81 -0.12 11.46
C THR A 220 7.46 -0.84 11.26
N ARG A 221 6.50 -0.61 12.15
CA ARG A 221 5.14 -1.18 12.03
C ARG A 221 4.39 -0.62 10.82
N ILE A 222 4.48 0.68 10.55
CA ILE A 222 3.90 1.31 9.36
C ILE A 222 4.55 0.71 8.09
N GLU A 223 5.86 0.47 8.08
CA GLU A 223 6.54 -0.16 6.95
C GLU A 223 6.10 -1.60 6.68
N HIS A 224 5.93 -2.38 7.75
CA HIS A 224 5.38 -3.72 7.65
C HIS A 224 3.95 -3.71 7.11
N LEU A 225 3.14 -2.74 7.54
CA LEU A 225 1.78 -2.53 7.03
C LEU A 225 1.80 -2.24 5.51
N LEU A 226 2.59 -1.26 5.06
CA LEU A 226 2.71 -0.91 3.64
C LEU A 226 3.15 -2.11 2.79
N THR A 227 4.15 -2.84 3.27
CA THR A 227 4.66 -4.04 2.59
C THR A 227 3.59 -5.15 2.52
N ARG A 228 2.81 -5.33 3.57
CA ARG A 228 1.72 -6.32 3.61
C ARG A 228 0.62 -5.98 2.59
N TYR A 229 0.19 -4.72 2.54
CA TYR A 229 -0.82 -4.27 1.59
C TYR A 229 -0.37 -4.43 0.14
N ALA A 230 0.88 -4.09 -0.15
CA ALA A 230 1.49 -4.32 -1.46
C ALA A 230 1.51 -5.79 -1.87
N LYS A 231 1.84 -6.71 -0.96
CA LYS A 231 1.83 -8.17 -1.23
C LYS A 231 0.43 -8.71 -1.50
N ASP A 232 -0.56 -8.16 -0.81
CA ASP A 232 -1.95 -8.57 -0.93
C ASP A 232 -2.65 -7.94 -2.16
N GLY A 233 -1.98 -7.01 -2.86
CA GLY A 233 -2.51 -6.29 -4.01
C GLY A 233 -3.65 -5.33 -3.65
N ARG A 234 -3.60 -4.76 -2.43
CA ARG A 234 -4.60 -3.84 -1.87
C ARG A 234 -4.15 -2.40 -1.93
#